data_AF-A0A951JK56-F1
#
_entry.id   AF-A0A951JK56-F1
#
_cell.length_a   1.000
_cell.length_b   1.000
_cell.length_c   1.000
_cell.angle_alpha   90.00
_cell.angle_beta   90.00
_cell.angle_gamma   90.00
#
_symmetry.space_group_name_H-M   'P 1'
#
loop_
_entity.id
_entity.type
_entity.pdbx_description
1 polymer ?
#
loop_
_entity_poly.entity_id
_entity_poly.type
_entity_poly.pdbx_seq_one_letter_code
_entity_poly.pdbx_strand_id
1 'polypeptide(L)'
;MIRKFLEDPQGWAQEALLRAQSERRRIHGIDVWLINDRQFATSDELFDRVAAALQLVTEYAPWRLNAMRRDFSRIFMQRQDGVRALFDQMRNCSLDTYFVATFAAEQVASSIVHEAVHARLRRGGRTVPRDLIAWEERLCRKAELAFGLRLPNGAAVVQRARASLTLSDRDVAPLAGDIELRVRRPRGPVG
;
A
#
# COMPACT_ATOMS: atom_id res chain seq x y z
N MET A 1 13.71 24.13 -9.25
CA MET A 1 12.75 23.60 -10.25
C MET A 1 13.47 23.14 -11.51
N ILE A 2 14.32 23.99 -12.12
CA ILE A 2 15.09 23.69 -13.34
C ILE A 2 16.10 22.52 -13.17
N ARG A 3 16.75 22.39 -12.00
CA ARG A 3 17.79 21.36 -11.77
C ARG A 3 17.29 19.90 -11.81
N LYS A 4 16.06 19.64 -11.33
CA LYS A 4 15.44 18.30 -11.36
C LYS A 4 14.94 17.89 -12.74
N PHE A 5 14.54 18.86 -13.57
CA PHE A 5 14.06 18.62 -14.94
C PHE A 5 15.19 18.12 -15.85
N LEU A 6 16.44 18.52 -15.57
CA LEU A 6 17.62 18.11 -16.33
C LEU A 6 18.11 16.69 -15.98
N GLU A 7 17.67 16.12 -14.86
CA GLU A 7 18.15 14.83 -14.34
C GLU A 7 17.23 13.65 -14.69
N ASP A 8 15.90 13.88 -14.82
CA ASP A 8 14.92 12.90 -15.33
C ASP A 8 13.66 13.61 -15.88
N PRO A 9 13.63 13.95 -17.19
CA PRO A 9 12.50 14.64 -17.82
C PRO A 9 11.22 13.79 -17.85
N GLN A 10 11.34 12.46 -17.93
CA GLN A 10 10.20 11.55 -18.07
C GLN A 10 9.46 11.38 -16.74
N GLY A 11 10.19 11.20 -15.64
CA GLY A 11 9.60 11.15 -14.30
C GLY A 11 8.87 12.44 -13.91
N TRP A 12 9.37 13.60 -14.36
CA TRP A 12 8.74 14.89 -14.07
C TRP A 12 7.42 15.10 -14.82
N ALA A 13 7.36 14.72 -16.09
CA ALA A 13 6.14 14.78 -16.88
C ALA A 13 5.06 13.82 -16.35
N GLN A 14 5.47 12.60 -15.95
CA GLN A 14 4.57 11.61 -15.37
C GLN A 14 3.99 12.10 -14.03
N GLU A 15 4.81 12.64 -13.14
CA GLU A 15 4.37 13.20 -11.86
C GLU A 15 3.41 14.39 -12.04
N ALA A 16 3.69 15.28 -12.99
CA ALA A 16 2.81 16.41 -13.31
C ALA A 16 1.45 15.94 -13.85
N LEU A 17 1.45 14.92 -14.71
CA LEU A 17 0.24 14.31 -15.25
C LEU A 17 -0.60 13.65 -14.15
N LEU A 18 0.02 12.81 -13.32
CA LEU A 18 -0.63 12.17 -12.18
C LEU A 18 -1.24 13.23 -11.25
N ARG A 19 -0.51 14.30 -10.97
CA ARG A 19 -0.99 15.40 -10.14
C ARG A 19 -2.20 16.11 -10.75
N ALA A 20 -2.21 16.32 -12.06
CA ALA A 20 -3.30 17.00 -12.76
C ALA A 20 -4.58 16.14 -12.78
N GLN A 21 -4.44 14.82 -12.87
CA GLN A 21 -5.56 13.88 -12.91
C GLN A 21 -6.08 13.47 -11.53
N SER A 22 -5.31 13.72 -10.47
CA SER A 22 -5.64 13.26 -9.13
C SER A 22 -6.50 14.25 -8.36
N GLU A 23 -7.58 13.73 -7.76
CA GLU A 23 -8.19 14.33 -6.57
C GLU A 23 -7.23 14.15 -5.39
N ARG A 24 -7.10 15.17 -4.53
CA ARG A 24 -6.06 15.20 -3.50
C ARG A 24 -6.61 15.69 -2.17
N ARG A 25 -6.29 14.99 -1.09
CA ARG A 25 -6.59 15.38 0.30
C ARG A 25 -5.37 15.19 1.18
N ARG A 26 -5.36 15.89 2.31
CA ARG A 26 -4.41 15.62 3.39
C ARG A 26 -5.14 14.98 4.55
N ILE A 27 -4.80 13.74 4.86
CA ILE A 27 -5.48 12.90 5.85
C ILE A 27 -4.47 12.46 6.90
N HIS A 28 -4.74 12.73 8.18
CA HIS A 28 -3.81 12.47 9.29
C HIS A 28 -2.37 12.97 9.04
N GLY A 29 -2.21 14.06 8.26
CA GLY A 29 -0.92 14.66 7.93
C GLY A 29 -0.19 14.03 6.73
N ILE A 30 -0.75 13.00 6.11
CA ILE A 30 -0.23 12.32 4.91
C ILE A 30 -1.00 12.83 3.68
N ASP A 31 -0.29 13.11 2.58
CA ASP A 31 -0.92 13.43 1.31
C ASP A 31 -1.54 12.16 0.72
N VAL A 32 -2.81 12.22 0.33
CA VAL A 32 -3.58 11.12 -0.26
C VAL A 32 -4.09 11.58 -1.62
N TRP A 33 -3.68 10.88 -2.67
CA TRP A 33 -3.99 11.20 -4.06
C TRP A 33 -4.86 10.08 -4.62
N LEU A 34 -5.82 10.41 -5.47
CA LEU A 34 -6.79 9.48 -6.03
C LEU A 34 -7.01 9.76 -7.53
N ILE A 35 -6.82 8.73 -8.35
CA ILE A 35 -7.40 8.65 -9.69
C ILE A 35 -8.54 7.64 -9.63
N ASN A 36 -9.79 8.12 -9.73
CA ASN A 36 -10.97 7.29 -9.57
C ASN A 36 -11.68 7.06 -10.90
N ASP A 37 -11.78 5.80 -11.32
CA ASP A 37 -12.63 5.38 -12.45
C ASP A 37 -14.11 5.19 -12.05
N ARG A 38 -14.42 5.37 -10.76
CA ARG A 38 -15.75 5.29 -10.13
C ARG A 38 -16.43 3.93 -10.28
N GLN A 39 -15.66 2.87 -10.51
CA GLN A 39 -16.23 1.52 -10.68
C GLN A 39 -16.76 0.93 -9.38
N PHE A 40 -16.13 1.26 -8.23
CA PHE A 40 -16.41 0.58 -6.96
C PHE A 40 -16.95 1.48 -5.85
N ALA A 41 -16.61 2.77 -5.88
CA ALA A 41 -17.02 3.75 -4.89
C ALA A 41 -16.79 5.18 -5.43
N THR A 42 -17.49 6.13 -4.85
CA THR A 42 -17.24 7.56 -5.06
C THR A 42 -15.90 7.97 -4.46
N SER A 43 -15.38 9.13 -4.89
CA SER A 43 -14.11 9.65 -4.36
C SER A 43 -14.19 9.95 -2.86
N ASP A 44 -15.32 10.48 -2.39
CA ASP A 44 -15.57 10.75 -0.97
C ASP A 44 -15.50 9.46 -0.14
N GLU A 45 -16.22 8.41 -0.56
CA GLU A 45 -16.20 7.12 0.12
C GLU A 45 -14.79 6.51 0.19
N LEU A 46 -14.00 6.60 -0.89
CA LEU A 46 -12.62 6.09 -0.88
C LEU A 46 -11.73 6.88 0.09
N PHE A 47 -11.85 8.21 0.10
CA PHE A 47 -11.10 9.03 1.06
C PHE A 47 -11.51 8.75 2.50
N ASP A 48 -12.81 8.60 2.77
CA ASP A 48 -13.32 8.30 4.12
C ASP A 48 -12.85 6.93 4.61
N ARG A 49 -12.77 5.93 3.72
CA ARG A 49 -12.23 4.61 4.06
C ARG A 49 -10.74 4.65 4.36
N VAL A 50 -9.94 5.42 3.62
CA VAL A 50 -8.52 5.63 3.97
C VAL A 50 -8.39 6.43 5.27
N ALA A 51 -9.25 7.40 5.52
CA ALA A 51 -9.28 8.13 6.78
C ALA A 51 -9.58 7.19 7.97
N ALA A 52 -10.58 6.31 7.85
CA ALA A 52 -10.88 5.30 8.86
C ALA A 52 -9.69 4.35 9.09
N ALA A 53 -9.02 3.90 8.03
CA ALA A 53 -7.83 3.07 8.16
C ALA A 53 -6.68 3.79 8.88
N LEU A 54 -6.40 5.04 8.53
CA LEU A 54 -5.37 5.85 9.18
C LEU A 54 -5.73 6.24 10.62
N GLN A 55 -7.02 6.37 10.94
CA GLN A 55 -7.50 6.54 12.30
C GLN A 55 -7.14 5.32 13.16
N LEU A 56 -7.35 4.09 12.65
CA LEU A 56 -6.91 2.87 13.35
C LEU A 56 -5.39 2.84 13.59
N VAL A 57 -4.59 3.27 12.61
CA VAL A 57 -3.13 3.37 12.80
C VAL A 57 -2.79 4.43 13.85
N THR A 58 -3.50 5.55 13.87
CA THR A 58 -3.32 6.63 14.86
C THR A 58 -3.56 6.12 16.27
N GLU A 59 -4.63 5.36 16.47
CA GLU A 59 -5.05 4.86 17.78
C GLU A 59 -4.18 3.70 18.28
N TYR A 60 -3.92 2.69 17.43
CA TYR A 60 -3.29 1.44 17.86
C TYR A 60 -1.80 1.33 17.53
N ALA A 61 -1.25 2.24 16.73
CA ALA A 61 0.18 2.28 16.38
C ALA A 61 0.70 3.70 16.04
N PRO A 62 0.55 4.70 16.92
CA PRO A 62 0.85 6.10 16.61
C PRO A 62 2.31 6.34 16.16
N TRP A 63 3.28 5.57 16.67
CA TRP A 63 4.67 5.67 16.23
C TRP A 63 4.85 5.28 14.75
N ARG A 64 4.02 4.36 14.22
CA ARG A 64 4.03 3.98 12.81
C ARG A 64 3.47 5.09 11.95
N LEU A 65 2.41 5.76 12.37
CA LEU A 65 1.89 6.94 11.66
C LEU A 65 2.96 8.04 11.56
N ASN A 66 3.67 8.31 12.65
CA ASN A 66 4.77 9.27 12.64
C ASN A 66 5.92 8.85 11.72
N ALA A 67 6.19 7.55 11.59
CA ALA A 67 7.12 7.03 10.60
C ALA A 67 6.61 7.22 9.18
N MET A 68 5.35 6.87 8.89
CA MET A 68 4.72 7.03 7.58
C MET A 68 4.78 8.48 7.08
N ARG A 69 4.48 9.46 7.94
CA ARG A 69 4.58 10.90 7.61
C ARG A 69 5.97 11.33 7.13
N ARG A 70 7.04 10.61 7.50
CA ARG A 70 8.42 10.89 7.08
C ARG A 70 8.87 10.02 5.92
N ASP A 71 8.39 8.78 5.88
CA ASP A 71 8.89 7.74 4.99
C ASP A 71 8.10 7.70 3.67
N PHE A 72 6.80 8.01 3.68
CA PHE A 72 5.98 8.12 2.47
C PHE A 72 6.09 9.50 1.83
N SER A 73 6.08 9.54 0.50
CA SER A 73 5.77 10.75 -0.26
C SER A 73 4.28 11.03 -0.24
N ARG A 74 3.45 9.97 -0.34
CA ARG A 74 1.98 10.01 -0.31
C ARG A 74 1.40 8.60 -0.18
N ILE A 75 0.09 8.53 0.04
CA ILE A 75 -0.73 7.38 -0.33
C ILE A 75 -1.34 7.69 -1.71
N PHE A 76 -1.26 6.75 -2.64
CA PHE A 76 -1.79 6.91 -3.99
C PHE A 76 -2.81 5.84 -4.32
N MET A 77 -4.04 6.23 -4.60
CA MET A 77 -5.15 5.34 -4.88
C MET A 77 -5.46 5.33 -6.38
N GLN A 78 -5.46 4.15 -6.98
CA GLN A 78 -5.95 3.91 -8.33
C GLN A 78 -6.29 2.43 -8.51
N ARG A 79 -7.01 2.06 -9.57
CA ARG A 79 -7.19 0.66 -9.95
C ARG A 79 -5.83 0.02 -10.23
N GLN A 80 -5.52 -1.09 -9.58
CA GLN A 80 -4.35 -1.92 -9.80
C GLN A 80 -4.78 -3.36 -10.05
N ASP A 81 -4.30 -3.96 -11.13
CA ASP A 81 -4.59 -5.36 -11.43
C ASP A 81 -3.74 -6.27 -10.54
N GLY A 82 -4.40 -7.07 -9.71
CA GLY A 82 -3.75 -8.15 -8.96
C GLY A 82 -2.94 -7.76 -7.72
N VAL A 83 -2.81 -6.46 -7.42
CA VAL A 83 -2.07 -5.95 -6.26
C VAL A 83 -3.00 -5.15 -5.36
N ARG A 84 -2.96 -5.40 -4.04
CA ARG A 84 -3.79 -4.66 -3.06
C ARG A 84 -3.13 -3.36 -2.61
N ALA A 85 -1.83 -3.44 -2.36
CA ALA A 85 -0.99 -2.34 -1.94
C ALA A 85 0.45 -2.58 -2.39
N LEU A 86 1.21 -1.50 -2.59
CA LEU A 86 2.62 -1.55 -2.97
C LEU A 86 3.33 -0.26 -2.56
N PHE A 87 4.50 -0.38 -1.94
CA PHE A 87 5.45 0.72 -1.79
C PHE A 87 6.42 0.80 -2.97
N ASP A 88 6.33 1.88 -3.76
CA ASP A 88 7.10 2.05 -5.00
C ASP A 88 8.39 2.89 -4.84
N GLN A 89 9.13 3.04 -5.94
CA GLN A 89 10.39 3.81 -6.01
C GLN A 89 10.17 5.33 -5.79
N MET A 90 8.98 5.85 -6.11
CA MET A 90 8.58 7.24 -5.85
C MET A 90 8.18 7.46 -4.39
N ARG A 91 8.26 6.40 -3.58
CA ARG A 91 7.88 6.34 -2.17
C ARG A 91 6.37 6.55 -1.97
N ASN A 92 5.56 6.15 -2.93
CA ASN A 92 4.12 6.10 -2.76
C ASN A 92 3.76 4.80 -2.06
N CYS A 93 2.87 4.88 -1.07
CA CYS A 93 2.07 3.73 -0.66
C CYS A 93 0.88 3.67 -1.62
N SER A 94 1.00 2.87 -2.68
CA SER A 94 -0.06 2.65 -3.65
C SER A 94 -1.11 1.72 -3.05
N LEU A 95 -2.39 2.06 -3.21
CA LEU A 95 -3.53 1.26 -2.77
C LEU A 95 -4.50 1.07 -3.93
N ASP A 96 -4.99 -0.16 -4.05
CA ASP A 96 -5.98 -0.49 -5.05
C ASP A 96 -7.39 -0.01 -4.67
N THR A 97 -8.12 0.64 -5.60
CA THR A 97 -9.45 1.22 -5.28
C THR A 97 -10.51 0.17 -4.95
N TYR A 98 -10.54 -0.98 -5.63
CA TYR A 98 -11.42 -2.11 -5.24
C TYR A 98 -11.08 -2.62 -3.86
N PHE A 99 -9.79 -2.80 -3.56
CA PHE A 99 -9.35 -3.22 -2.23
C PHE A 99 -9.81 -2.23 -1.16
N VAL A 100 -9.59 -0.93 -1.35
CA VAL A 100 -10.03 0.11 -0.42
C VAL A 100 -11.56 0.07 -0.27
N ALA A 101 -12.32 -0.04 -1.36
CA ALA A 101 -13.79 -0.02 -1.34
C ALA A 101 -14.41 -1.25 -0.65
N THR A 102 -13.82 -2.44 -0.82
CA THR A 102 -14.48 -3.71 -0.46
C THR A 102 -14.00 -4.33 0.84
N PHE A 103 -12.76 -4.07 1.27
CA PHE A 103 -12.18 -4.70 2.47
C PHE A 103 -12.35 -3.85 3.72
N ALA A 104 -12.38 -4.50 4.89
CA ALA A 104 -12.52 -3.83 6.18
C ALA A 104 -11.36 -2.85 6.43
N ALA A 105 -11.63 -1.78 7.18
CA ALA A 105 -10.66 -0.72 7.47
C ALA A 105 -9.40 -1.27 8.16
N GLU A 106 -9.53 -2.29 9.00
CA GLU A 106 -8.43 -3.01 9.66
C GLU A 106 -7.48 -3.65 8.64
N GLN A 107 -8.02 -4.23 7.57
CA GLN A 107 -7.23 -4.86 6.52
C GLN A 107 -6.52 -3.81 5.67
N VAL A 108 -7.21 -2.71 5.32
CA VAL A 108 -6.59 -1.57 4.63
C VAL A 108 -5.47 -0.97 5.48
N ALA A 109 -5.73 -0.70 6.76
CA ALA A 109 -4.76 -0.19 7.71
C ALA A 109 -3.55 -1.13 7.85
N SER A 110 -3.79 -2.45 7.92
CA SER A 110 -2.71 -3.44 7.96
C SER A 110 -1.84 -3.41 6.70
N SER A 111 -2.41 -3.23 5.51
CA SER A 111 -1.63 -3.10 4.27
C SER A 111 -0.82 -1.79 4.27
N ILE A 112 -1.37 -0.68 4.78
CA ILE A 112 -0.59 0.57 4.95
C ILE A 112 0.58 0.35 5.92
N VAL A 113 0.37 -0.39 7.03
CA VAL A 113 1.41 -0.76 7.99
C VAL A 113 2.49 -1.64 7.35
N HIS A 114 2.09 -2.55 6.46
CA HIS A 114 2.98 -3.39 5.66
C HIS A 114 3.90 -2.52 4.80
N GLU A 115 3.32 -1.64 3.97
CA GLU A 115 4.08 -0.74 3.10
C GLU A 115 4.99 0.23 3.88
N ALA A 116 4.60 0.61 5.10
CA ALA A 116 5.44 1.45 5.96
C ALA A 116 6.75 0.75 6.39
N VAL A 117 6.76 -0.59 6.47
CA VAL A 117 8.00 -1.33 6.75
C VAL A 117 8.92 -1.30 5.55
N HIS A 118 8.42 -1.52 4.34
CA HIS A 118 9.20 -1.33 3.10
C HIS A 118 9.80 0.07 3.04
N ALA A 119 8.98 1.10 3.27
CA ALA A 119 9.43 2.48 3.25
C ALA A 119 10.52 2.78 4.28
N ARG A 120 10.41 2.18 5.47
CA ARG A 120 11.40 2.34 6.53
C ARG A 120 12.73 1.68 6.18
N LEU A 121 12.71 0.47 5.61
CA LEU A 121 13.90 -0.29 5.21
C LEU A 121 14.61 0.35 4.00
N ARG A 122 13.83 0.87 3.06
CA ARG A 122 14.32 1.50 1.81
C ARG A 122 14.62 3.00 1.96
N ARG A 123 14.55 3.54 3.18
CA ARG A 123 14.78 4.96 3.45
C ARG A 123 16.15 5.41 2.94
N GLY A 124 16.17 6.53 2.22
CA GLY A 124 17.39 7.06 1.60
C GLY A 124 17.75 6.41 0.27
N GLY A 125 16.79 5.76 -0.41
CA GLY A 125 17.01 5.15 -1.73
C GLY A 125 17.72 3.80 -1.67
N ARG A 126 17.70 3.13 -0.51
CA ARG A 126 18.31 1.81 -0.35
C ARG A 126 17.46 0.77 -1.06
N THR A 127 18.09 -0.03 -1.90
CA THR A 127 17.48 -1.21 -2.48
C THR A 127 17.69 -2.40 -1.56
N VAL A 128 16.67 -3.26 -1.44
CA VAL A 128 16.82 -4.54 -0.76
C VAL A 128 17.36 -5.56 -1.77
N PRO A 129 18.50 -6.20 -1.49
CA PRO A 129 19.03 -7.28 -2.33
C PRO A 129 18.00 -8.38 -2.57
N ARG A 130 18.05 -9.03 -3.74
CA ARG A 130 17.06 -10.04 -4.15
C ARG A 130 16.96 -11.22 -3.17
N ASP A 131 18.08 -11.63 -2.60
CA ASP A 131 18.20 -12.67 -1.58
C ASP A 131 17.60 -12.27 -0.23
N LEU A 132 17.31 -10.99 0.00
CA LEU A 132 16.71 -10.47 1.23
C LEU A 132 15.24 -10.08 1.11
N ILE A 133 14.59 -10.27 -0.05
CA ILE A 133 13.18 -9.91 -0.24
C ILE A 133 12.28 -10.74 0.68
N ALA A 134 12.51 -12.05 0.81
CA ALA A 134 11.74 -12.90 1.72
C ALA A 134 11.89 -12.47 3.19
N TRP A 135 13.09 -12.04 3.57
CA TRP A 135 13.34 -11.50 4.90
C TRP A 135 12.58 -10.18 5.12
N GLU A 136 12.61 -9.27 4.15
CA GLU A 136 11.87 -8.01 4.18
C GLU A 136 10.36 -8.26 4.32
N GLU A 137 9.79 -9.12 3.48
CA GLU A 137 8.37 -9.50 3.54
C GLU A 137 8.00 -10.08 4.90
N ARG A 138 8.85 -10.95 5.49
CA ARG A 138 8.60 -11.49 6.84
C ARG A 138 8.60 -10.41 7.91
N LEU A 139 9.42 -9.36 7.79
CA LEU A 139 9.34 -8.20 8.69
C LEU A 139 8.02 -7.45 8.50
N CYS A 140 7.57 -7.26 7.26
CA CYS A 140 6.27 -6.67 6.96
C CYS A 140 5.13 -7.49 7.57
N ARG A 141 5.12 -8.82 7.40
CA ARG A 141 4.11 -9.73 8.01
C ARG A 141 4.17 -9.74 9.54
N LYS A 142 5.35 -9.68 10.15
CA LYS A 142 5.48 -9.52 11.62
C LYS A 142 4.88 -8.19 12.10
N ALA A 143 5.06 -7.11 11.33
CA ALA A 143 4.44 -5.82 11.63
C ALA A 143 2.91 -5.86 11.51
N GLU A 144 2.37 -6.50 10.46
CA GLU A 144 0.94 -6.75 10.31
C GLU A 144 0.38 -7.54 11.50
N LEU A 145 1.05 -8.64 11.88
CA LEU A 145 0.64 -9.46 13.03
C LEU A 145 0.61 -8.64 14.32
N ALA A 146 1.68 -7.90 14.61
CA ALA A 146 1.77 -7.08 15.82
C ALA A 146 0.73 -5.96 15.84
N PHE A 147 0.36 -5.41 14.68
CA PHE A 147 -0.70 -4.41 14.57
C PHE A 147 -2.08 -5.05 14.74
N GLY A 148 -2.36 -6.15 14.04
CA GLY A 148 -3.63 -6.87 14.13
C GLY A 148 -3.97 -7.34 15.54
N LEU A 149 -2.98 -7.78 16.31
CA LEU A 149 -3.17 -8.17 17.72
C LEU A 149 -3.60 -7.01 18.64
N ARG A 150 -3.41 -5.76 18.22
CA ARG A 150 -3.83 -4.57 18.97
C ARG A 150 -5.22 -4.08 18.58
N LEU A 151 -5.75 -4.49 17.42
CA LEU A 151 -7.02 -4.00 16.90
C LEU A 151 -8.22 -4.72 17.56
N PRO A 152 -9.33 -4.02 17.81
CA PRO A 152 -10.55 -4.62 18.36
C PRO A 152 -11.13 -5.70 17.43
N ASN A 153 -11.07 -5.51 16.11
CA ASN A 153 -11.54 -6.47 15.10
C ASN A 153 -10.39 -7.03 14.22
N GLY A 154 -9.22 -7.23 14.82
CA GLY A 154 -8.00 -7.61 14.10
C GLY A 154 -7.91 -9.06 13.61
N ALA A 155 -8.90 -9.90 13.84
CA ALA A 155 -8.82 -11.34 13.61
C ALA A 155 -8.39 -11.72 12.18
N ALA A 156 -8.99 -11.09 11.16
CA ALA A 156 -8.65 -11.34 9.76
C ALA A 156 -7.20 -10.92 9.43
N VAL A 157 -6.72 -9.83 10.03
CA VAL A 157 -5.33 -9.36 9.89
C VAL A 157 -4.36 -10.36 10.51
N VAL A 158 -4.64 -10.79 11.74
CA VAL A 158 -3.83 -11.76 12.48
C VAL A 158 -3.76 -13.09 11.74
N GLN A 159 -4.90 -13.61 11.28
CA GLN A 159 -4.98 -14.87 10.53
C GLN A 159 -4.13 -14.80 9.26
N ARG A 160 -4.32 -13.75 8.44
CA ARG A 160 -3.55 -13.55 7.19
C ARG A 160 -2.06 -13.46 7.48
N ALA A 161 -1.66 -12.66 8.46
CA ALA A 161 -0.24 -12.47 8.79
C ALA A 161 0.43 -13.76 9.29
N ARG A 162 -0.27 -14.54 10.14
CA ARG A 162 0.22 -15.87 10.59
C ARG A 162 0.37 -16.84 9.42
N ALA A 163 -0.64 -16.94 8.56
CA ALA A 163 -0.58 -17.79 7.38
C ALA A 163 0.58 -17.42 6.44
N SER A 164 0.83 -16.12 6.22
CA SER A 164 1.97 -15.69 5.41
C SER A 164 3.32 -15.99 6.05
N LEU A 165 3.43 -15.96 7.39
CA LEU A 165 4.69 -16.24 8.08
C LEU A 165 5.11 -17.72 8.00
N THR A 166 4.18 -18.64 7.73
CA THR A 166 4.49 -20.07 7.55
C THR A 166 4.86 -20.44 6.11
N LEU A 167 4.76 -19.49 5.17
CA LEU A 167 5.08 -19.72 3.76
C LEU A 167 6.60 -19.91 3.55
N SER A 168 6.95 -20.57 2.45
CA SER A 168 8.33 -20.63 1.95
C SER A 168 8.83 -19.24 1.54
N ASP A 169 10.14 -19.07 1.37
CA ASP A 169 10.70 -17.79 0.91
C ASP A 169 10.17 -17.38 -0.47
N ARG A 170 9.96 -18.33 -1.37
CA ARG A 170 9.34 -18.09 -2.68
C ARG A 170 7.88 -17.65 -2.55
N ASP A 171 7.14 -18.22 -1.61
CA ASP A 171 5.71 -17.97 -1.48
C ASP A 171 5.38 -16.70 -0.68
N VAL A 172 6.23 -16.33 0.29
CA VAL A 172 6.08 -15.09 1.07
C VAL A 172 6.49 -13.86 0.26
N ALA A 173 7.44 -14.04 -0.67
CA ALA A 173 7.95 -13.02 -1.57
C ALA A 173 7.85 -13.50 -3.03
N PRO A 174 6.64 -13.63 -3.59
CA PRO A 174 6.49 -14.05 -4.98
C PRO A 174 7.16 -13.04 -5.90
N LEU A 175 7.99 -13.53 -6.83
CA LEU A 175 8.57 -12.69 -7.88
C LEU A 175 7.43 -12.18 -8.79
N ALA A 176 7.60 -11.01 -9.41
CA ALA A 176 6.55 -10.37 -10.21
C ALA A 176 5.94 -11.29 -11.28
N GLY A 177 6.71 -12.23 -11.86
CA GLY A 177 6.20 -13.24 -12.80
C GLY A 177 5.37 -14.37 -12.17
N ASP A 178 5.46 -14.59 -10.85
CA ASP A 178 4.65 -15.57 -10.12
C ASP A 178 3.27 -14.98 -9.71
N ILE A 179 3.12 -13.65 -9.69
CA ILE A 179 1.87 -12.94 -9.30
C ILE A 179 0.81 -13.04 -10.41
N GLU A 180 1.21 -12.95 -11.69
CA GLU A 180 0.31 -13.14 -12.85
C GLU A 180 -0.41 -14.50 -12.83
N LEU A 181 0.21 -15.54 -12.26
CA LEU A 181 -0.38 -16.88 -12.16
C LEU A 181 -1.39 -17.03 -11.01
N ARG A 182 -1.32 -16.19 -9.97
CA ARG A 182 -2.21 -16.25 -8.80
C ARG A 182 -3.48 -15.42 -8.95
N VAL A 183 -3.47 -14.40 -9.81
CA VAL A 183 -4.64 -13.58 -10.13
C VAL A 183 -5.30 -14.13 -11.39
N ARG A 184 -5.84 -15.36 -11.31
CA ARG A 184 -6.83 -15.78 -12.30
C ARG A 184 -8.07 -14.90 -12.11
N ARG A 185 -8.30 -13.98 -13.06
CA ARG A 185 -9.60 -13.32 -13.28
C ARG A 185 -10.72 -14.32 -12.99
N PRO A 186 -11.74 -13.99 -12.16
CA PRO A 186 -13.01 -14.67 -12.33
C PRO A 186 -13.43 -14.42 -13.79
N ARG A 187 -13.51 -15.48 -14.58
CA ARG A 187 -14.15 -15.40 -15.89
C ARG A 187 -15.57 -14.89 -15.61
N GLY A 188 -15.95 -13.80 -16.27
CA GLY A 188 -17.35 -13.38 -16.31
C GLY A 188 -18.24 -14.54 -16.79
N PRO A 189 -19.55 -14.46 -16.55
CA PRO A 189 -20.45 -15.55 -16.85
C PRO A 189 -20.33 -15.92 -18.33
N VAL A 190 -20.15 -17.22 -18.57
CA VAL A 190 -20.22 -17.80 -19.91
C VAL A 190 -21.70 -17.72 -20.30
N GLY A 191 -22.00 -16.95 -21.35
CA GLY A 191 -23.29 -16.98 -22.02
C GLY A 191 -23.50 -18.27 -22.79
#